data_AF-A0A133UT92-F1
#
_entry.id   AF-A0A133UT92-F1
#
_cell.length_a   1.000
_cell.length_b   1.000
_cell.length_c   1.000
_cell.angle_alpha   90.00
_cell.angle_beta   90.00
_cell.angle_gamma   90.00
#
_symmetry.space_group_name_H-M   'P 1'
#
loop_
_entity.id
_entity.type
_entity.pdbx_description
1 polymer ?
#
loop_
_entity_poly.entity_id
_entity_poly.type
_entity_poly.pdbx_seq_one_letter_code
_entity_poly.pdbx_strand_id
1 'polypeptide(L)'
;RKLLNALTTYGLPMIFFNKIEKDRMYGHALYQQWYETDAVKEFDEVDLAINDYEKLVGKLKAHRAVKNLEESKILCIGEPNEFFKGGLAARAAVDKFRPGINYMSFETFQEKLEEKNLESEEIVKVKNQFLENAETVSDEIDEETSLKSARVYVVLKELIRERGYDGITINCLSGILDLVDTTPCLAFQRLRDEGTPAVCEADIPQLVTTILLRYIADRPTFINDPVIVPDENRVIVAHCTAPTRMTGFDEEAQRYDASLHHETKLGLAPSVEFKEGQEITLAGVSHSFDEMIATSGRITRNTDYHICINQAEIEVEDAQFLFNNFKGFHWVLVYGNWMEELKKAVDLLGMELVFPEES
;
A
#
# COMPACT_ATOMS: atom_id res chain seq x y z
N ARG A 1 -12.40 -35.33 -6.19
CA ARG A 1 -13.63 -34.90 -5.47
C ARG A 1 -13.65 -35.24 -3.98
N LYS A 2 -13.79 -36.50 -3.52
CA LYS A 2 -13.82 -36.80 -2.05
C LYS A 2 -12.61 -36.25 -1.29
N LEU A 3 -11.40 -36.40 -1.85
CA LEU A 3 -10.18 -35.83 -1.28
C LEU A 3 -10.26 -34.29 -1.22
N LEU A 4 -10.63 -33.63 -2.32
CA LEU A 4 -10.76 -32.17 -2.36
C LEU A 4 -11.82 -31.68 -1.37
N ASN A 5 -13.01 -32.29 -1.33
CA ASN A 5 -14.02 -31.99 -0.31
C ASN A 5 -13.44 -32.10 1.11
N ALA A 6 -12.73 -33.18 1.42
CA ALA A 6 -12.15 -33.37 2.75
C ALA A 6 -11.09 -32.32 3.08
N LEU A 7 -10.29 -31.92 2.09
CA LEU A 7 -9.24 -30.93 2.24
C LEU A 7 -9.79 -29.49 2.32
N THR A 8 -10.79 -29.14 1.51
CA THR A 8 -11.47 -27.83 1.55
C THR A 8 -12.41 -27.70 2.74
N THR A 9 -12.82 -28.80 3.38
CA THR A 9 -13.61 -28.75 4.64
C THR A 9 -12.89 -27.96 5.75
N TYR A 10 -11.57 -27.86 5.69
CA TYR A 10 -10.80 -27.06 6.65
C TYR A 10 -10.88 -25.54 6.38
N GLY A 11 -11.46 -25.11 5.27
CA GLY A 11 -11.57 -23.69 4.88
C GLY A 11 -10.21 -23.02 4.70
N LEU A 12 -9.18 -23.80 4.42
CA LEU A 12 -7.83 -23.30 4.17
C LEU A 12 -7.59 -23.24 2.66
N PRO A 13 -7.10 -22.10 2.13
CA PRO A 13 -6.71 -22.03 0.75
C PRO A 13 -5.57 -23.02 0.44
N MET A 14 -5.64 -23.67 -0.72
CA MET A 14 -4.70 -24.74 -1.08
C MET A 14 -4.06 -24.52 -2.43
N ILE A 15 -2.76 -24.76 -2.51
CA ILE A 15 -2.03 -24.79 -3.79
C ILE A 15 -1.46 -26.19 -4.00
N PHE A 16 -1.91 -26.87 -5.04
CA PHE A 16 -1.25 -28.07 -5.55
C PHE A 16 -0.13 -27.66 -6.51
N PHE A 17 1.10 -28.01 -6.17
CA PHE A 17 2.23 -27.89 -7.08
C PHE A 17 2.60 -29.27 -7.61
N ASN A 18 2.49 -29.45 -8.92
CA ASN A 18 2.84 -30.70 -9.58
C ASN A 18 4.10 -30.50 -10.45
N LYS A 19 5.20 -31.11 -10.03
CA LYS A 19 6.45 -31.14 -10.79
C LYS A 19 6.47 -32.38 -11.67
N ILE A 20 6.33 -32.20 -12.98
CA ILE A 20 6.39 -33.26 -13.98
C ILE A 20 7.85 -33.59 -14.30
N GLU A 21 8.31 -34.76 -13.85
CA GLU A 21 9.67 -35.26 -14.10
C GLU A 21 9.69 -36.26 -15.26
N LYS A 22 10.72 -36.17 -16.12
CA LYS A 22 10.83 -36.97 -17.36
C LYS A 22 10.81 -38.48 -17.12
N ASP A 23 11.32 -38.93 -15.99
CA ASP A 23 11.42 -40.32 -15.56
C ASP A 23 10.18 -40.81 -14.79
N ARG A 24 9.19 -39.96 -14.51
CA ARG A 24 7.98 -40.27 -13.71
C ARG A 24 6.67 -39.94 -14.41
N MET A 25 6.67 -39.92 -15.74
CA MET A 25 5.55 -39.53 -16.60
C MET A 25 4.21 -40.23 -16.32
N TYR A 26 4.23 -41.52 -15.93
CA TYR A 26 2.99 -42.28 -15.71
C TYR A 26 2.17 -41.79 -14.50
N GLY A 27 2.84 -41.27 -13.46
CA GLY A 27 2.15 -40.63 -12.33
C GLY A 27 1.44 -39.34 -12.74
N HIS A 28 1.98 -38.64 -13.72
CA HIS A 28 1.41 -37.38 -14.23
C HIS A 28 0.23 -37.60 -15.16
N ALA A 29 0.18 -38.70 -15.92
CA ALA A 29 -0.98 -39.07 -16.74
C ALA A 29 -2.25 -39.23 -15.89
N LEU A 30 -2.13 -39.81 -14.68
CA LEU A 30 -3.24 -39.92 -13.73
C LEU A 30 -3.64 -38.56 -13.14
N TYR A 31 -2.66 -37.70 -12.88
CA TYR A 31 -2.90 -36.36 -12.32
C TYR A 31 -3.53 -35.41 -13.35
N GLN A 32 -3.15 -35.53 -14.63
CA GLN A 32 -3.74 -34.76 -15.72
C GLN A 32 -5.21 -35.11 -15.92
N GLN A 33 -5.58 -36.40 -15.91
CA GLN A 33 -6.98 -36.80 -15.97
C GLN A 33 -7.79 -36.35 -14.75
N TRP A 34 -7.15 -36.29 -13.58
CA TRP A 34 -7.74 -35.73 -12.36
C TRP A 34 -7.96 -34.21 -12.42
N TYR A 35 -7.16 -33.49 -13.23
CA TYR A 35 -7.31 -32.05 -13.46
C TYR A 35 -8.34 -31.72 -14.56
N GLU A 36 -8.30 -32.47 -15.68
CA GLU A 36 -9.25 -32.28 -16.79
C GLU A 36 -10.68 -32.66 -16.40
N THR A 37 -10.85 -33.41 -15.31
CA THR A 37 -12.18 -33.62 -14.73
C THR A 37 -12.63 -32.35 -13.99
N ASP A 38 -13.89 -31.94 -14.22
CA ASP A 38 -14.52 -30.74 -13.66
C ASP A 38 -14.38 -30.59 -12.13
N ALA A 39 -14.02 -31.68 -11.45
CA ALA A 39 -13.77 -31.73 -10.02
C ALA A 39 -12.72 -30.73 -9.50
N VAL A 40 -11.77 -30.18 -10.28
CA VAL A 40 -10.90 -29.08 -9.78
C VAL A 40 -11.52 -27.71 -10.04
N LYS A 41 -12.26 -27.56 -11.15
CA LYS A 41 -13.01 -26.35 -11.48
C LYS A 41 -14.20 -26.09 -10.55
N GLU A 42 -14.66 -27.13 -9.85
CA GLU A 42 -15.70 -27.04 -8.82
C GLU A 42 -15.19 -26.51 -7.47
N PHE A 43 -13.88 -26.32 -7.26
CA PHE A 43 -13.32 -25.79 -6.01
C PHE A 43 -12.50 -24.53 -6.25
N ASP A 44 -13.15 -23.37 -6.11
CA ASP A 44 -12.51 -22.05 -6.29
C ASP A 44 -11.37 -21.80 -5.28
N GLU A 45 -11.39 -22.49 -4.14
CA GLU A 45 -10.36 -22.43 -3.09
C GLU A 45 -9.07 -23.20 -3.43
N VAL A 46 -9.06 -23.95 -4.54
CA VAL A 46 -7.97 -24.86 -4.92
C VAL A 46 -7.23 -24.36 -6.15
N ASP A 47 -5.99 -23.96 -5.91
CA ASP A 47 -5.06 -23.57 -6.96
C ASP A 47 -4.20 -24.71 -7.45
N LEU A 48 -3.81 -24.61 -8.71
CA LEU A 48 -2.82 -25.50 -9.33
C LEU A 48 -1.68 -24.70 -9.99
N ALA A 49 -0.47 -25.24 -9.88
CA ALA A 49 0.70 -24.85 -10.67
C ALA A 49 1.43 -26.13 -11.13
N ILE A 50 1.73 -26.22 -12.43
CA ILE A 50 2.39 -27.39 -13.03
C ILE A 50 3.70 -26.94 -13.65
N ASN A 51 4.84 -27.43 -13.13
CA ASN A 51 6.19 -27.03 -13.57
C ASN A 51 6.46 -25.52 -13.61
N ASP A 52 5.59 -24.72 -12.99
CA ASP A 52 5.62 -23.28 -13.05
C ASP A 52 5.84 -22.73 -11.63
N TYR A 53 7.11 -22.46 -11.33
CA TYR A 53 7.52 -21.94 -10.04
C TYR A 53 7.14 -20.47 -9.86
N GLU A 54 7.08 -19.69 -10.94
CA GLU A 54 6.70 -18.28 -10.89
C GLU A 54 5.23 -18.15 -10.50
N LYS A 55 4.35 -18.93 -11.14
CA LYS A 55 2.94 -19.03 -10.77
C LYS A 55 2.73 -19.53 -9.35
N LEU A 56 3.52 -20.51 -8.89
CA LEU A 56 3.48 -20.95 -7.49
C LEU A 56 3.83 -19.79 -6.54
N VAL A 57 4.91 -19.08 -6.81
CA VAL A 57 5.36 -17.94 -5.99
C VAL A 57 4.32 -16.81 -5.99
N GLY A 58 3.75 -16.46 -7.16
CA GLY A 58 2.71 -15.43 -7.26
C GLY A 58 1.48 -15.76 -6.41
N LYS A 59 1.01 -17.01 -6.45
CA LYS A 59 -0.09 -17.46 -5.59
C LYS A 59 0.26 -17.40 -4.11
N LEU A 60 1.47 -17.85 -3.72
CA LEU A 60 1.94 -17.75 -2.35
C LEU A 60 2.01 -16.30 -1.85
N LYS A 61 2.41 -15.35 -2.72
CA LYS A 61 2.40 -13.92 -2.42
C LYS A 61 1.00 -13.39 -2.18
N ALA A 62 0.03 -13.76 -3.01
CA ALA A 62 -1.38 -13.39 -2.81
C ALA A 62 -1.93 -13.90 -1.47
N HIS A 63 -1.72 -15.18 -1.14
CA HIS A 63 -2.13 -15.73 0.16
C HIS A 63 -1.41 -15.07 1.33
N ARG A 64 -0.11 -14.79 1.19
CA ARG A 64 0.66 -14.05 2.20
C ARG A 64 0.05 -12.68 2.44
N ALA A 65 -0.31 -11.95 1.39
CA ALA A 65 -0.89 -10.62 1.50
C ALA A 65 -2.25 -10.63 2.21
N VAL A 66 -3.14 -11.53 1.80
CA VAL A 66 -4.46 -11.71 2.44
C VAL A 66 -4.30 -12.06 3.92
N LYS A 67 -3.45 -13.04 4.24
CA LYS A 67 -3.21 -13.43 5.63
C LYS A 67 -2.66 -12.29 6.48
N ASN A 68 -1.70 -11.52 5.95
CA ASN A 68 -1.14 -10.39 6.68
C ASN A 68 -2.19 -9.27 6.86
N LEU A 69 -3.11 -9.08 5.93
CA LEU A 69 -4.24 -8.17 6.11
C LEU A 69 -5.16 -8.65 7.24
N GLU A 70 -5.57 -9.92 7.23
CA GLU A 70 -6.48 -10.49 8.24
C GLU A 70 -5.89 -10.44 9.65
N GLU A 71 -4.60 -10.74 9.78
CA GLU A 71 -3.90 -10.77 11.07
C GLU A 71 -3.37 -9.38 11.50
N SER A 72 -3.45 -8.37 10.64
CA SER A 72 -2.85 -7.06 10.92
C SER A 72 -3.47 -6.36 12.11
N LYS A 73 -2.60 -5.76 12.93
CA LYS A 73 -2.98 -4.83 13.99
C LYS A 73 -2.64 -3.40 13.58
N ILE A 74 -3.67 -2.58 13.40
CA ILE A 74 -3.56 -1.23 12.84
C ILE A 74 -3.81 -0.19 13.92
N LEU A 75 -2.99 0.87 13.95
CA LEU A 75 -3.28 2.08 14.71
C LEU A 75 -3.90 3.15 13.80
N CYS A 76 -5.10 3.61 14.14
CA CYS A 76 -5.72 4.80 13.57
C CYS A 76 -5.64 5.94 14.59
N ILE A 77 -4.93 7.02 14.26
CA ILE A 77 -4.84 8.22 15.09
C ILE A 77 -5.81 9.27 14.55
N GLY A 78 -6.71 9.73 15.42
CA GLY A 78 -7.90 10.47 15.04
C GLY A 78 -9.03 9.55 14.56
N GLU A 79 -10.11 10.18 14.12
CA GLU A 79 -11.27 9.48 13.56
C GLU A 79 -10.99 9.08 12.09
N PRO A 80 -11.46 7.91 11.64
CA PRO A 80 -11.52 7.58 10.21
C PRO A 80 -12.15 8.73 9.42
N ASN A 81 -11.54 9.13 8.32
CA ASN A 81 -11.98 10.32 7.62
C ASN A 81 -13.35 10.12 6.95
N GLU A 82 -14.30 10.97 7.31
CA GLU A 82 -15.69 10.93 6.84
C GLU A 82 -15.83 11.08 5.32
N PHE A 83 -14.89 11.75 4.66
CA PHE A 83 -14.86 11.86 3.20
C PHE A 83 -14.70 10.47 2.54
N PHE A 84 -13.99 9.55 3.21
CA PHE A 84 -13.81 8.14 2.81
C PHE A 84 -14.79 7.19 3.49
N LYS A 85 -15.98 7.69 3.86
CA LYS A 85 -17.04 6.98 4.61
C LYS A 85 -16.69 6.65 6.06
N GLY A 86 -15.59 7.18 6.59
CA GLY A 86 -15.25 7.17 8.01
C GLY A 86 -15.47 5.81 8.69
N GLY A 87 -16.22 5.83 9.79
CA GLY A 87 -16.50 4.62 10.58
C GLY A 87 -17.22 3.50 9.81
N LEU A 88 -17.96 3.81 8.74
CA LEU A 88 -18.61 2.79 7.91
C LEU A 88 -17.61 1.99 7.09
N ALA A 89 -16.61 2.65 6.49
CA ALA A 89 -15.52 1.95 5.79
C ALA A 89 -14.67 1.15 6.77
N ALA A 90 -14.36 1.71 7.94
CA ALA A 90 -13.64 0.97 8.98
C ALA A 90 -14.38 -0.30 9.42
N ARG A 91 -15.69 -0.20 9.62
CA ARG A 91 -16.54 -1.34 9.93
C ARG A 91 -16.57 -2.36 8.79
N ALA A 92 -16.71 -1.92 7.54
CA ALA A 92 -16.71 -2.81 6.38
C ALA A 92 -15.39 -3.60 6.29
N ALA A 93 -14.25 -2.96 6.53
CA ALA A 93 -12.95 -3.63 6.58
C ALA A 93 -12.89 -4.70 7.68
N VAL A 94 -13.35 -4.38 8.89
CA VAL A 94 -13.39 -5.34 10.01
C VAL A 94 -14.37 -6.49 9.75
N ASP A 95 -15.56 -6.20 9.24
CA ASP A 95 -16.59 -7.21 8.98
C ASP A 95 -16.14 -8.18 7.87
N LYS A 96 -15.47 -7.67 6.82
CA LYS A 96 -15.04 -8.47 5.66
C LYS A 96 -13.69 -9.16 5.87
N PHE A 97 -12.70 -8.46 6.41
CA PHE A 97 -11.30 -8.91 6.45
C PHE A 97 -10.76 -9.13 7.87
N ARG A 98 -11.47 -8.64 8.89
CA ARG A 98 -11.12 -8.79 10.32
C ARG A 98 -9.75 -8.25 10.78
N PRO A 99 -9.16 -7.18 10.19
CA PRO A 99 -7.99 -6.56 10.79
C PRO A 99 -8.34 -5.96 12.16
N GLY A 100 -7.38 -5.97 13.08
CA GLY A 100 -7.53 -5.34 14.38
C GLY A 100 -7.26 -3.84 14.29
N ILE A 101 -8.29 -3.01 14.20
CA ILE A 101 -8.13 -1.54 14.20
C ILE A 101 -8.24 -0.99 15.62
N ASN A 102 -7.18 -0.33 16.09
CA ASN A 102 -7.17 0.39 17.37
C ASN A 102 -7.15 1.88 17.12
N TYR A 103 -7.88 2.62 17.96
CA TYR A 103 -8.02 4.07 17.83
C TYR A 103 -7.27 4.79 18.94
N MET A 104 -6.65 5.91 18.58
CA MET A 104 -6.02 6.85 19.50
C MET A 104 -6.54 8.25 19.18
N SER A 105 -6.98 9.00 20.18
CA SER A 105 -7.42 10.38 19.96
C SER A 105 -6.23 11.31 19.68
N PHE A 106 -6.49 12.47 19.09
CA PHE A 106 -5.43 13.44 18.85
C PHE A 106 -4.85 14.01 20.13
N GLU A 107 -5.64 14.14 21.20
CA GLU A 107 -5.17 14.61 22.50
C GLU A 107 -4.17 13.62 23.11
N THR A 108 -4.48 12.32 23.11
CA THR A 108 -3.53 11.31 23.58
C THR A 108 -2.28 11.26 22.70
N PHE A 109 -2.41 11.47 21.40
CA PHE A 109 -1.25 11.53 20.51
C PHE A 109 -0.40 12.78 20.77
N GLN A 110 -1.01 13.93 21.00
CA GLN A 110 -0.34 15.16 21.39
C GLN A 110 0.43 14.98 22.71
N GLU A 111 -0.20 14.38 23.73
CA GLU A 111 0.46 14.06 25.01
C GLU A 111 1.72 13.21 24.77
N LYS A 112 1.64 12.19 23.91
CA LYS A 112 2.78 11.34 23.53
C LYS A 112 3.90 12.10 22.83
N LEU A 113 3.57 13.11 22.02
CA LEU A 113 4.55 13.99 21.40
C LEU A 113 5.19 14.93 22.43
N GLU A 114 4.40 15.50 23.34
CA GLU A 114 4.89 16.41 24.39
C GLU A 114 5.77 15.71 25.44
N GLU A 115 5.57 14.42 25.67
CA GLU A 115 6.45 13.57 26.49
C GLU A 115 7.89 13.50 25.94
N LYS A 116 8.12 13.81 24.66
CA LYS A 116 9.44 13.77 24.02
C LYS A 116 10.03 15.17 23.88
N ASN A 117 11.20 15.38 24.51
CA ASN A 117 12.00 16.57 24.31
C ASN A 117 12.48 16.64 22.84
N LEU A 118 12.14 17.74 22.14
CA LEU A 118 12.53 18.00 20.75
C LEU A 118 14.05 17.91 20.54
N GLU A 119 14.85 18.28 21.53
CA GLU A 119 16.32 18.25 21.45
C GLU A 119 16.93 16.89 21.85
N SER A 120 16.11 15.85 22.03
CA SER A 120 16.62 14.51 22.29
C SER A 120 17.49 14.00 21.14
N GLU A 121 18.54 13.25 21.47
CA GLU A 121 19.51 12.73 20.51
C GLU A 121 18.83 11.94 19.37
N GLU A 122 17.77 11.18 19.68
CA GLU A 122 17.02 10.41 18.70
C GLU A 122 16.31 11.30 17.68
N ILE A 123 15.62 12.36 18.13
CA ILE A 123 14.90 13.28 17.25
C ILE A 123 15.88 14.07 16.37
N VAL A 124 16.94 14.62 16.98
CA VAL A 124 17.99 15.35 16.25
C VAL A 124 18.64 14.45 15.20
N LYS A 125 18.89 13.18 15.52
CA LYS A 125 19.43 12.20 14.58
C LYS A 125 18.49 11.94 13.41
N VAL A 126 17.20 11.72 13.66
CA VAL A 126 16.20 11.51 12.60
C VAL A 126 16.12 12.72 11.68
N LYS A 127 16.08 13.92 12.27
CA LYS A 127 16.09 15.19 11.53
C LYS A 127 17.33 15.31 10.65
N ASN A 128 18.52 15.18 11.22
CA ASN A 128 19.78 15.30 10.48
C ASN A 128 19.88 14.28 9.37
N GLN A 129 19.52 13.01 9.62
CA GLN A 129 19.50 11.97 8.59
C GLN A 129 18.59 12.34 7.40
N PHE A 130 17.44 12.95 7.66
CA PHE A 130 16.56 13.38 6.57
C PHE A 130 17.15 14.53 5.76
N LEU A 131 17.75 15.52 6.41
CA LEU A 131 18.30 16.69 5.73
C LEU A 131 19.63 16.38 5.01
N GLU A 132 20.49 15.56 5.61
CA GLU A 132 21.80 15.18 5.05
C GLU A 132 21.69 14.23 3.85
N ASN A 133 20.63 13.41 3.77
CA ASN A 133 20.40 12.51 2.64
C ASN A 133 19.60 13.16 1.50
N ALA A 134 19.09 14.38 1.68
CA ALA A 134 18.38 15.10 0.63
C ALA A 134 19.37 15.69 -0.39
N GLU A 135 19.00 15.70 -1.67
CA GLU A 135 19.80 16.32 -2.73
C GLU A 135 19.82 17.85 -2.58
N THR A 136 18.65 18.43 -2.25
CA THR A 136 18.50 19.84 -1.90
C THR A 136 17.60 20.01 -0.68
N VAL A 137 17.76 21.15 0.01
CA VAL A 137 16.96 21.52 1.18
C VAL A 137 16.34 22.89 0.90
N SER A 138 15.00 22.98 1.00
CA SER A 138 14.29 24.25 0.85
C SER A 138 14.72 25.27 1.90
N ASP A 139 14.94 26.52 1.47
CA ASP A 139 15.24 27.66 2.36
C ASP A 139 14.08 28.02 3.30
N GLU A 140 12.88 27.49 3.06
CA GLU A 140 11.71 27.66 3.94
C GLU A 140 11.78 26.78 5.20
N ILE A 141 12.66 25.77 5.22
CA ILE A 141 12.76 24.81 6.33
C ILE A 141 13.51 25.43 7.50
N ASP A 142 12.83 25.59 8.63
CA ASP A 142 13.43 25.99 9.89
C ASP A 142 13.71 24.80 10.83
N GLU A 143 14.53 25.03 11.85
CA GLU A 143 14.98 24.02 12.81
C GLU A 143 13.81 23.46 13.64
N GLU A 144 12.86 24.30 14.06
CA GLU A 144 11.75 23.89 14.92
C GLU A 144 10.79 22.96 14.16
N THR A 145 10.40 23.35 12.94
CA THR A 145 9.57 22.55 12.03
C THR A 145 10.23 21.19 11.74
N SER A 146 11.55 21.20 11.56
CA SER A 146 12.33 19.99 11.31
C SER A 146 12.32 19.04 12.50
N LEU A 147 12.51 19.55 13.72
CA LEU A 147 12.48 18.76 14.95
C LEU A 147 11.06 18.23 15.24
N LYS A 148 10.01 19.04 15.05
CA LYS A 148 8.61 18.60 15.21
C LYS A 148 8.29 17.43 14.28
N SER A 149 8.69 17.52 13.02
CA SER A 149 8.49 16.46 12.01
C SER A 149 9.22 15.17 12.39
N ALA A 150 10.47 15.27 12.84
CA ALA A 150 11.26 14.13 13.29
C ALA A 150 10.69 13.48 14.56
N ARG A 151 10.13 14.28 15.48
CA ARG A 151 9.46 13.79 16.69
C ARG A 151 8.28 12.87 16.39
N VAL A 152 7.48 13.21 15.37
CA VAL A 152 6.37 12.34 14.93
C VAL A 152 6.89 10.95 14.59
N TYR A 153 7.95 10.84 13.79
CA TYR A 153 8.53 9.54 13.45
C TYR A 153 8.95 8.75 14.69
N VAL A 154 9.68 9.37 15.63
CA VAL A 154 10.15 8.72 16.86
C VAL A 154 8.98 8.17 17.69
N VAL A 155 7.95 8.99 17.92
CA VAL A 155 6.78 8.58 18.70
C VAL A 155 5.99 7.48 17.99
N LEU A 156 5.77 7.58 16.69
CA LEU A 156 5.09 6.54 15.94
C LEU A 156 5.87 5.21 15.97
N LYS A 157 7.20 5.27 15.81
CA LYS A 157 8.06 4.08 15.85
C LYS A 157 8.02 3.40 17.21
N GLU A 158 8.01 4.17 18.29
CA GLU A 158 7.86 3.66 19.66
C GLU A 158 6.49 3.01 19.87
N LEU A 159 5.39 3.67 19.46
CA LEU A 159 4.04 3.13 19.56
C LEU A 159 3.88 1.82 18.79
N ILE A 160 4.43 1.74 17.58
CA ILE A 160 4.48 0.53 16.75
C ILE A 160 5.19 -0.60 17.50
N ARG A 161 6.39 -0.33 18.04
CA ARG A 161 7.19 -1.33 18.75
C ARG A 161 6.54 -1.80 20.04
N GLU A 162 6.03 -0.89 20.86
CA GLU A 162 5.49 -1.19 22.19
C GLU A 162 4.16 -1.93 22.12
N ARG A 163 3.32 -1.61 21.13
CA ARG A 163 1.98 -2.17 21.01
C ARG A 163 1.85 -3.23 19.91
N GLY A 164 2.93 -3.49 19.17
CA GLY A 164 2.99 -4.48 18.10
C GLY A 164 1.99 -4.16 16.97
N TYR A 165 2.02 -2.92 16.47
CA TYR A 165 1.22 -2.55 15.31
C TYR A 165 1.95 -2.92 14.01
N ASP A 166 1.20 -3.46 13.06
CA ASP A 166 1.69 -3.81 11.73
C ASP A 166 1.49 -2.67 10.71
N GLY A 167 0.62 -1.72 11.03
CA GLY A 167 0.35 -0.56 10.18
C GLY A 167 -0.24 0.61 10.96
N ILE A 168 -0.18 1.79 10.34
CA ILE A 168 -0.67 3.03 10.93
C ILE A 168 -1.38 3.92 9.92
N THR A 169 -2.36 4.68 10.40
CA THR A 169 -2.93 5.78 9.66
C THR A 169 -3.27 6.94 10.58
N ILE A 170 -3.19 8.17 10.06
CA ILE A 170 -3.43 9.40 10.82
C ILE A 170 -4.35 10.28 9.99
N ASN A 171 -5.41 10.81 10.59
CA ASN A 171 -6.29 11.77 9.91
C ASN A 171 -5.62 13.17 9.83
N CYS A 172 -4.58 13.26 8.99
CA CYS A 172 -3.60 14.35 8.95
C CYS A 172 -4.06 15.67 8.30
N LEU A 173 -5.20 15.68 7.61
CA LEU A 173 -5.81 16.90 7.06
C LEU A 173 -6.98 17.42 7.90
N SER A 174 -7.33 16.73 8.99
CA SER A 174 -8.31 17.18 9.99
C SER A 174 -7.62 17.82 11.19
N GLY A 175 -8.36 18.12 12.27
CA GLY A 175 -7.96 18.94 13.43
C GLY A 175 -6.68 18.56 14.19
N ILE A 176 -5.89 17.57 13.74
CA ILE A 176 -4.54 17.32 14.25
C ILE A 176 -3.57 18.46 13.93
N LEU A 177 -3.73 19.17 12.81
CA LEU A 177 -2.82 20.26 12.44
C LEU A 177 -2.86 21.39 13.46
N ASP A 178 -4.04 21.71 13.98
CA ASP A 178 -4.23 22.73 15.02
C ASP A 178 -3.64 22.31 16.38
N LEU A 179 -3.50 21.01 16.63
CA LEU A 179 -3.04 20.45 17.91
C LEU A 179 -1.53 20.15 17.92
N VAL A 180 -1.03 19.59 16.82
CA VAL A 180 0.32 19.04 16.73
C VAL A 180 1.28 19.97 15.98
N ASP A 181 0.74 20.92 15.21
CA ASP A 181 1.50 21.91 14.43
C ASP A 181 2.55 21.26 13.51
N THR A 182 2.26 20.03 13.04
CA THR A 182 3.06 19.36 12.03
C THR A 182 2.32 18.24 11.29
N THR A 183 2.92 17.74 10.20
CA THR A 183 2.39 16.65 9.38
C THR A 183 3.22 15.37 9.56
N PRO A 184 2.65 14.18 9.31
CA PRO A 184 3.40 12.93 9.44
C PRO A 184 4.23 12.56 8.19
N CYS A 185 4.44 13.49 7.24
CA CYS A 185 5.00 13.18 5.92
C CYS A 185 6.39 12.50 5.98
N LEU A 186 7.31 13.06 6.77
CA LEU A 186 8.61 12.44 7.08
C LEU A 186 8.43 11.05 7.72
N ALA A 187 7.58 10.95 8.73
CA ALA A 187 7.39 9.71 9.46
C ALA A 187 6.86 8.60 8.56
N PHE A 188 5.90 8.90 7.70
CA PHE A 188 5.31 7.95 6.77
C PHE A 188 6.26 7.52 5.66
N GLN A 189 7.12 8.42 5.16
CA GLN A 189 8.20 8.03 4.25
C GLN A 189 9.10 6.98 4.92
N ARG A 190 9.62 7.26 6.13
CA ARG A 190 10.53 6.33 6.81
C ARG A 190 9.87 5.02 7.19
N LEU A 191 8.65 5.06 7.73
CA LEU A 191 7.92 3.84 8.13
C LEU A 191 7.66 2.93 6.93
N ARG A 192 7.30 3.49 5.77
CA ARG A 192 7.10 2.71 4.55
C ARG A 192 8.41 2.15 3.99
N ASP A 193 9.50 2.91 4.05
CA ASP A 193 10.84 2.41 3.69
C ASP A 193 11.30 1.26 4.59
N GLU A 194 10.86 1.26 5.84
CA GLU A 194 11.11 0.19 6.82
C GLU A 194 10.08 -0.95 6.74
N GLY A 195 9.15 -0.89 5.78
CA GLY A 195 8.19 -1.95 5.50
C GLY A 195 6.91 -1.94 6.33
N THR A 196 6.65 -0.87 7.08
CA THR A 196 5.39 -0.64 7.80
C THR A 196 4.40 0.15 6.92
N PRO A 197 3.26 -0.44 6.54
CA PRO A 197 2.12 0.29 5.99
C PRO A 197 1.78 1.56 6.78
N ALA A 198 1.89 2.71 6.14
CA ALA A 198 1.53 4.00 6.72
C ALA A 198 0.74 4.84 5.70
N VAL A 199 -0.51 5.15 6.04
CA VAL A 199 -1.47 5.79 5.12
C VAL A 199 -1.95 7.13 5.67
N CYS A 200 -2.03 8.12 4.80
CA CYS A 200 -2.53 9.46 5.11
C CYS A 200 -4.04 9.48 5.36
N GLU A 201 -4.48 10.55 6.00
CA GLU A 201 -5.89 10.94 6.10
C GLU A 201 -6.84 9.92 6.73
N ALA A 202 -6.35 8.97 7.54
CA ALA A 202 -7.17 7.89 8.07
C ALA A 202 -8.02 7.18 7.00
N ASP A 203 -7.48 7.06 5.78
CA ASP A 203 -8.12 6.37 4.65
C ASP A 203 -8.01 4.86 4.84
N ILE A 204 -8.98 4.29 5.55
CA ILE A 204 -9.06 2.85 5.81
C ILE A 204 -9.17 2.03 4.51
N PRO A 205 -9.99 2.42 3.51
CA PRO A 205 -9.99 1.77 2.21
C PRO A 205 -8.59 1.62 1.59
N GLN A 206 -7.82 2.70 1.48
CA GLN A 206 -6.50 2.60 0.87
C GLN A 206 -5.44 2.00 1.79
N LEU A 207 -5.64 2.00 3.10
CA LEU A 207 -4.81 1.21 4.00
C LEU A 207 -4.89 -0.30 3.68
N VAL A 208 -6.09 -0.81 3.34
CA VAL A 208 -6.24 -2.19 2.87
C VAL A 208 -5.47 -2.41 1.57
N THR A 209 -5.64 -1.54 0.57
CA THR A 209 -4.92 -1.62 -0.71
C THR A 209 -3.38 -1.57 -0.51
N THR A 210 -2.91 -0.67 0.36
CA THR A 210 -1.49 -0.52 0.72
C THR A 210 -0.94 -1.79 1.36
N ILE A 211 -1.65 -2.39 2.31
CA ILE A 211 -1.23 -3.66 2.94
C ILE A 211 -1.13 -4.75 1.87
N LEU A 212 -2.16 -4.92 1.04
CA LEU A 212 -2.19 -5.96 0.01
C LEU A 212 -1.02 -5.82 -0.97
N LEU A 213 -0.87 -4.65 -1.61
CA LEU A 213 0.19 -4.43 -2.59
C LEU A 213 1.59 -4.52 -1.96
N ARG A 214 1.79 -4.01 -0.74
CA ARG A 214 3.06 -4.12 -0.01
C ARG A 214 3.47 -5.59 0.19
N TYR A 215 2.54 -6.47 0.55
CA TYR A 215 2.86 -7.88 0.80
C TYR A 215 2.88 -8.72 -0.48
N ILE A 216 2.17 -8.33 -1.54
CA ILE A 216 2.28 -8.95 -2.87
C ILE A 216 3.66 -8.65 -3.46
N ALA A 217 4.01 -7.37 -3.55
CA ALA A 217 5.19 -6.89 -4.26
C ALA A 217 6.48 -6.93 -3.43
N ASP A 218 6.35 -7.12 -2.11
CA ASP A 218 7.43 -7.10 -1.12
C ASP A 218 8.30 -5.83 -1.19
N ARG A 219 7.62 -4.68 -1.28
CA ARG A 219 8.24 -3.35 -1.38
C ARG A 219 7.29 -2.27 -0.89
N PRO A 220 7.77 -1.04 -0.64
CA PRO A 220 6.93 0.10 -0.29
C PRO A 220 5.91 0.45 -1.39
N THR A 221 4.86 1.15 -0.99
CA THR A 221 3.79 1.61 -1.89
C THR A 221 3.57 3.12 -1.75
N PHE A 222 3.07 3.76 -2.79
CA PHE A 222 2.75 5.18 -2.83
C PHE A 222 1.23 5.39 -2.96
N ILE A 223 0.59 5.81 -1.86
CA ILE A 223 -0.79 6.32 -1.91
C ILE A 223 -0.81 7.66 -2.65
N ASN A 224 -1.81 7.87 -3.51
CA ASN A 224 -1.90 9.03 -4.37
C ASN A 224 -3.34 9.44 -4.70
N ASP A 225 -3.47 10.70 -5.09
CA ASP A 225 -4.60 11.30 -5.78
C ASP A 225 -4.45 11.07 -7.29
N PRO A 226 -5.16 10.10 -7.89
CA PRO A 226 -5.09 9.88 -9.33
C PRO A 226 -5.94 10.92 -10.08
N VAL A 227 -5.33 11.59 -11.04
CA VAL A 227 -6.01 12.39 -12.06
C VAL A 227 -5.93 11.63 -13.39
N ILE A 228 -7.07 11.11 -13.82
CA ILE A 228 -7.17 10.34 -15.06
C ILE A 228 -7.35 11.31 -16.23
N VAL A 229 -6.54 11.14 -17.28
CA VAL A 229 -6.54 11.93 -18.51
C VAL A 229 -6.86 10.99 -19.70
N PRO A 230 -8.16 10.75 -20.00
CA PRO A 230 -8.59 9.74 -20.98
C PRO A 230 -8.01 9.96 -22.38
N ASP A 231 -8.03 11.20 -22.88
CA ASP A 231 -7.60 11.53 -24.25
C ASP A 231 -6.10 11.28 -24.50
N GLU A 232 -5.31 11.13 -23.44
CA GLU A 232 -3.87 10.88 -23.51
C GLU A 232 -3.47 9.48 -23.01
N ASN A 233 -4.42 8.64 -22.59
CA ASN A 233 -4.13 7.35 -21.95
C ASN A 233 -3.12 7.47 -20.79
N ARG A 234 -3.33 8.49 -19.95
CA ARG A 234 -2.43 8.83 -18.85
C ARG A 234 -3.16 8.99 -17.53
N VAL A 235 -2.45 8.68 -16.45
CA VAL A 235 -2.85 8.99 -15.08
C VAL A 235 -1.73 9.81 -14.46
N ILE A 236 -2.07 10.99 -13.95
CA ILE A 236 -1.17 11.77 -13.10
C ILE A 236 -1.45 11.36 -11.67
N VAL A 237 -0.41 11.01 -10.93
CA VAL A 237 -0.54 10.66 -9.50
C VAL A 237 0.16 11.72 -8.68
N ALA A 238 -0.44 12.15 -7.57
CA ALA A 238 0.21 13.07 -6.64
C ALA A 238 -0.13 12.78 -5.17
N HIS A 239 0.79 13.05 -4.24
CA HIS A 239 0.50 13.09 -2.80
C HIS A 239 1.62 13.77 -2.00
N CYS A 240 1.32 14.14 -0.76
CA CYS A 240 2.21 14.81 0.18
C CYS A 240 3.53 14.07 0.49
N THR A 241 3.57 12.74 0.42
CA THR A 241 4.74 11.95 0.81
C THR A 241 4.82 10.62 0.07
N ALA A 242 6.03 10.26 -0.40
CA ALA A 242 6.33 8.96 -0.97
C ALA A 242 7.48 8.28 -0.21
N PRO A 243 7.53 6.93 -0.17
CA PRO A 243 8.72 6.21 0.29
C PRO A 243 9.88 6.40 -0.69
N THR A 244 11.13 6.35 -0.21
CA THR A 244 12.32 6.44 -1.07
C THR A 244 12.75 5.06 -1.58
N ARG A 245 12.31 3.97 -0.96
CA ARG A 245 12.72 2.59 -1.30
C ARG A 245 11.74 1.88 -2.23
N MET A 246 11.08 2.60 -3.15
CA MET A 246 10.06 2.02 -4.04
C MET A 246 10.54 0.80 -4.86
N THR A 247 11.84 0.70 -5.14
CA THR A 247 12.44 -0.46 -5.83
C THR A 247 12.42 -1.74 -4.98
N GLY A 248 12.55 -1.62 -3.66
CA GLY A 248 12.61 -2.74 -2.72
C GLY A 248 13.21 -2.33 -1.37
N PHE A 249 12.87 -3.04 -0.29
CA PHE A 249 13.30 -2.69 1.08
C PHE A 249 14.82 -2.72 1.27
N ASP A 250 15.52 -3.63 0.59
CA ASP A 250 16.98 -3.80 0.67
C ASP A 250 17.73 -3.07 -0.46
N GLU A 251 17.00 -2.38 -1.34
CA GLU A 251 17.56 -1.68 -2.50
C GLU A 251 18.02 -0.26 -2.13
N GLU A 252 18.74 0.40 -3.04
CA GLU A 252 19.14 1.79 -2.87
C GLU A 252 17.91 2.72 -2.82
N ALA A 253 17.95 3.69 -1.90
CA ALA A 253 16.92 4.71 -1.79
C ALA A 253 16.98 5.64 -3.01
N GLN A 254 15.81 6.01 -3.53
CA GLN A 254 15.68 7.03 -4.54
C GLN A 254 16.04 8.40 -3.97
N ARG A 255 16.58 9.25 -4.82
CA ARG A 255 16.88 10.65 -4.50
C ARG A 255 15.60 11.40 -4.14
N TYR A 256 15.73 12.37 -3.26
CA TYR A 256 14.64 13.27 -2.93
C TYR A 256 15.17 14.64 -2.51
N ASP A 257 14.32 15.65 -2.68
CA ASP A 257 14.53 16.98 -2.10
C ASP A 257 13.76 17.11 -0.78
N ALA A 258 14.35 17.79 0.20
CA ALA A 258 13.69 18.13 1.45
C ALA A 258 12.83 19.39 1.25
N SER A 259 11.52 19.24 1.39
CA SER A 259 10.53 20.30 1.26
C SER A 259 9.60 20.35 2.47
N LEU A 260 8.62 21.26 2.43
CA LEU A 260 7.53 21.35 3.39
C LEU A 260 6.23 20.89 2.75
N HIS A 261 5.32 20.36 3.58
CA HIS A 261 3.96 19.99 3.20
C HIS A 261 3.30 21.08 2.31
N HIS A 262 2.75 20.68 1.16
CA HIS A 262 2.37 21.62 0.09
C HIS A 262 1.33 22.65 0.55
N GLU A 263 0.25 22.16 1.18
CA GLU A 263 -0.93 22.95 1.51
C GLU A 263 -0.74 23.82 2.76
N THR A 264 0.06 23.36 3.73
CA THR A 264 0.11 23.95 5.08
C THR A 264 1.48 24.48 5.47
N LYS A 265 2.55 23.97 4.86
CA LYS A 265 3.95 24.26 5.23
C LYS A 265 4.36 23.78 6.63
N LEU A 266 3.53 23.01 7.34
CA LEU A 266 3.75 22.67 8.76
C LEU A 266 4.70 21.47 9.02
N GLY A 267 5.35 20.87 8.03
CA GLY A 267 6.27 19.77 8.32
C GLY A 267 7.08 19.30 7.14
N LEU A 268 8.17 18.60 7.44
CA LEU A 268 9.09 18.03 6.47
C LEU A 268 8.38 16.99 5.62
N ALA A 269 8.51 17.16 4.30
CA ALA A 269 7.99 16.25 3.30
C ALA A 269 9.07 15.97 2.26
N PRO A 270 9.30 14.70 1.89
CA PRO A 270 10.20 14.37 0.80
C PRO A 270 9.53 14.66 -0.55
N SER A 271 10.28 15.21 -1.49
CA SER A 271 9.94 15.23 -2.92
C SER A 271 10.77 14.15 -3.61
N VAL A 272 10.25 12.94 -3.67
CA VAL A 272 10.96 11.75 -4.18
C VAL A 272 10.97 11.74 -5.70
N GLU A 273 12.14 11.46 -6.28
CA GLU A 273 12.31 11.26 -7.72
C GLU A 273 11.92 9.82 -8.10
N PHE A 274 10.75 9.64 -8.68
CA PHE A 274 10.30 8.33 -9.18
C PHE A 274 11.13 7.89 -10.39
N LYS A 275 11.32 6.58 -10.53
CA LYS A 275 12.16 6.01 -11.59
C LYS A 275 11.41 6.02 -12.91
N GLU A 276 11.82 6.88 -13.84
CA GLU A 276 11.24 6.91 -15.19
C GLU A 276 11.45 5.58 -15.92
N GLY A 277 10.46 5.19 -16.72
CA GLY A 277 10.41 3.91 -17.42
C GLY A 277 10.05 2.71 -16.52
N GLN A 278 9.90 2.91 -15.21
CA GLN A 278 9.51 1.84 -14.29
C GLN A 278 8.09 1.38 -14.57
N GLU A 279 7.91 0.08 -14.75
CA GLU A 279 6.60 -0.55 -14.80
C GLU A 279 5.97 -0.54 -13.40
N ILE A 280 4.66 -0.35 -13.31
CA ILE A 280 3.91 -0.22 -12.06
C ILE A 280 2.63 -1.04 -12.07
N THR A 281 2.07 -1.23 -10.88
CA THR A 281 0.67 -1.60 -10.65
C THR A 281 0.03 -0.47 -9.85
N LEU A 282 -1.14 -0.02 -10.29
CA LEU A 282 -1.91 1.03 -9.66
C LEU A 282 -3.30 0.50 -9.36
N ALA A 283 -3.77 0.62 -8.11
CA ALA A 283 -5.06 0.09 -7.70
C ALA A 283 -5.82 1.02 -6.75
N GLY A 284 -7.13 1.02 -6.84
CA GLY A 284 -8.05 1.72 -5.93
C GLY A 284 -9.19 0.82 -5.51
N VAL A 285 -9.72 1.01 -4.30
CA VAL A 285 -10.81 0.18 -3.79
C VAL A 285 -12.04 0.99 -3.41
N SER A 286 -13.21 0.44 -3.68
CA SER A 286 -14.50 0.98 -3.24
C SER A 286 -14.60 1.00 -1.71
N HIS A 287 -15.33 1.97 -1.16
CA HIS A 287 -15.46 2.12 0.31
C HIS A 287 -16.21 0.96 1.00
N SER A 288 -16.98 0.16 0.25
CA SER A 288 -17.63 -1.07 0.75
C SER A 288 -16.77 -2.32 0.56
N PHE A 289 -15.63 -2.18 -0.12
CA PHE A 289 -14.76 -3.29 -0.50
C PHE A 289 -15.43 -4.34 -1.38
N ASP A 290 -16.41 -3.98 -2.20
CA ASP A 290 -17.02 -4.92 -3.15
C ASP A 290 -16.19 -5.03 -4.42
N GLU A 291 -15.69 -3.89 -4.89
CA GLU A 291 -14.92 -3.78 -6.13
C GLU A 291 -13.57 -3.10 -5.88
N MET A 292 -12.53 -3.60 -6.53
CA MET A 292 -11.21 -2.99 -6.66
C MET A 292 -10.93 -2.71 -8.13
N ILE A 293 -10.55 -1.49 -8.49
CA ILE A 293 -10.04 -1.17 -9.81
C ILE A 293 -8.53 -1.27 -9.83
N ALA A 294 -7.93 -1.82 -10.90
CA ALA A 294 -6.49 -1.85 -11.06
C ALA A 294 -6.05 -1.77 -12.52
N THR A 295 -4.82 -1.30 -12.72
CA THR A 295 -4.14 -1.29 -14.02
C THR A 295 -2.64 -1.48 -13.83
N SER A 296 -1.99 -2.06 -14.83
CA SER A 296 -0.55 -1.87 -15.03
C SER A 296 -0.30 -0.56 -15.76
N GLY A 297 0.96 -0.10 -15.74
CA GLY A 297 1.36 1.10 -16.46
C GLY A 297 2.85 1.34 -16.39
N ARG A 298 3.30 2.47 -16.94
CA ARG A 298 4.71 2.87 -16.92
C ARG A 298 4.86 4.33 -16.52
N ILE A 299 5.76 4.60 -15.58
CA ILE A 299 6.10 5.98 -15.22
C ILE A 299 6.81 6.63 -16.41
N THR A 300 6.22 7.68 -16.97
CA THR A 300 6.79 8.39 -18.13
C THR A 300 7.73 9.49 -17.70
N ARG A 301 7.37 10.23 -16.64
CA ARG A 301 8.20 11.31 -16.08
C ARG A 301 7.75 11.73 -14.68
N ASN A 302 8.66 12.37 -13.96
CA ASN A 302 8.32 13.20 -12.80
C ASN A 302 7.73 14.53 -13.27
N THR A 303 6.85 15.13 -12.48
CA THR A 303 6.18 16.39 -12.83
C THR A 303 6.32 17.44 -11.74
N ASP A 304 5.94 18.68 -12.04
CA ASP A 304 5.98 19.83 -11.14
C ASP A 304 4.70 20.68 -11.24
N TYR A 305 3.57 20.04 -11.56
CA TYR A 305 2.27 20.70 -11.60
C TYR A 305 1.96 21.35 -10.24
N HIS A 306 1.10 22.37 -10.26
CA HIS A 306 0.59 23.05 -9.07
C HIS A 306 -0.44 22.18 -8.30
N ILE A 307 0.00 20.98 -7.91
CA ILE A 307 -0.66 19.98 -7.09
C ILE A 307 0.33 19.55 -5.99
N CYS A 308 0.06 18.43 -5.31
CA CYS A 308 0.90 17.96 -4.21
C CYS A 308 2.34 17.56 -4.62
N ILE A 309 3.21 17.34 -3.62
CA ILE A 309 4.68 17.35 -3.76
C ILE A 309 5.22 16.20 -4.61
N ASN A 310 4.87 14.96 -4.27
CA ASN A 310 5.37 13.79 -4.97
C ASN A 310 4.42 13.52 -6.12
N GLN A 311 4.89 13.66 -7.35
CA GLN A 311 4.02 13.54 -8.51
C GLN A 311 4.72 12.91 -9.71
N ALA A 312 3.98 12.10 -10.44
CA ALA A 312 4.46 11.44 -11.65
C ALA A 312 3.32 11.25 -12.65
N GLU A 313 3.70 11.18 -13.93
CA GLU A 313 2.81 10.74 -15.00
C GLU A 313 3.01 9.27 -15.31
N ILE A 314 1.90 8.58 -15.51
CA ILE A 314 1.85 7.15 -15.80
C ILE A 314 1.12 6.96 -17.12
N GLU A 315 1.77 6.32 -18.08
CA GLU A 315 1.11 5.78 -19.27
C GLU A 315 0.38 4.49 -18.90
N VAL A 316 -0.89 4.38 -19.29
CA VAL A 316 -1.76 3.23 -19.06
C VAL A 316 -2.42 2.81 -20.38
N GLU A 317 -2.91 1.59 -20.48
CA GLU A 317 -3.50 1.08 -21.73
C GLU A 317 -4.83 1.76 -22.09
N ASP A 318 -5.75 1.85 -21.12
CA ASP A 318 -7.09 2.41 -21.34
C ASP A 318 -7.51 3.33 -20.18
N ALA A 319 -7.11 4.61 -20.25
CA ALA A 319 -7.48 5.59 -19.24
C ALA A 319 -8.99 5.92 -19.28
N GLN A 320 -9.65 5.75 -20.43
CA GLN A 320 -11.10 5.99 -20.54
C GLN A 320 -11.89 4.95 -19.75
N PHE A 321 -11.45 3.69 -19.76
CA PHE A 321 -11.98 2.63 -18.91
C PHE A 321 -11.82 2.98 -17.44
N LEU A 322 -10.63 3.42 -17.03
CA LEU A 322 -10.35 3.80 -15.64
C LEU A 322 -11.24 4.93 -15.16
N PHE A 323 -11.45 5.94 -16.02
CA PHE A 323 -12.34 7.07 -15.72
C PHE A 323 -13.79 6.62 -15.51
N ASN A 324 -14.28 5.72 -16.37
CA ASN A 324 -15.67 5.24 -16.31
C ASN A 324 -15.92 4.29 -15.12
N ASN A 325 -14.87 3.66 -14.59
CA ASN A 325 -14.97 2.64 -13.54
C ASN A 325 -14.34 3.08 -12.20
N PHE A 326 -14.04 4.37 -12.03
CA PHE A 326 -13.33 4.91 -10.87
C PHE A 326 -13.89 4.40 -9.54
N LYS A 327 -13.02 3.88 -8.67
CA LYS A 327 -13.36 3.40 -7.32
C LYS A 327 -12.57 4.16 -6.26
N GLY A 328 -13.23 4.46 -5.14
CA GLY A 328 -12.63 5.13 -3.98
C GLY A 328 -12.40 6.62 -4.23
N PHE A 329 -11.27 7.12 -3.75
CA PHE A 329 -10.77 8.48 -3.99
C PHE A 329 -9.27 8.43 -4.26
N HIS A 330 -8.49 7.99 -3.27
CA HIS A 330 -7.07 7.70 -3.42
C HIS A 330 -6.86 6.32 -4.04
N TRP A 331 -5.76 6.18 -4.79
CA TRP A 331 -5.25 4.90 -5.30
C TRP A 331 -3.85 4.64 -4.72
N VAL A 332 -3.34 3.43 -4.90
CA VAL A 332 -2.04 2.98 -4.40
C VAL A 332 -1.21 2.44 -5.57
N LEU A 333 -0.02 3.00 -5.72
CA LEU A 333 0.98 2.62 -6.71
C LEU A 333 2.06 1.75 -6.06
N VAL A 334 2.49 0.72 -6.79
CA VAL A 334 3.65 -0.10 -6.44
C VAL A 334 4.50 -0.40 -7.69
N TYR A 335 5.82 -0.46 -7.54
CA TYR A 335 6.71 -0.80 -8.67
C TYR A 335 6.60 -2.27 -9.07
N GLY A 336 6.56 -2.53 -10.36
CA GLY A 336 6.37 -3.84 -10.99
C GLY A 336 4.93 -4.10 -11.39
N ASN A 337 4.73 -5.02 -12.33
CA ASN A 337 3.42 -5.53 -12.69
C ASN A 337 3.07 -6.72 -11.81
N TRP A 338 2.01 -6.56 -11.01
CA TRP A 338 1.52 -7.49 -10.00
C TRP A 338 0.03 -7.80 -10.21
N MET A 339 -0.49 -7.59 -11.43
CA MET A 339 -1.91 -7.74 -11.73
C MET A 339 -2.41 -9.16 -11.49
N GLU A 340 -1.61 -10.19 -11.79
CA GLU A 340 -1.99 -11.59 -11.57
C GLU A 340 -2.10 -11.94 -10.08
N GLU A 341 -1.10 -11.53 -9.29
CA GLU A 341 -1.12 -11.74 -7.84
C GLU A 341 -2.21 -10.91 -7.15
N LEU A 342 -2.43 -9.68 -7.60
CA LEU A 342 -3.50 -8.83 -7.10
C LEU A 342 -4.87 -9.43 -7.39
N LYS A 343 -5.10 -9.90 -8.63
CA LYS A 343 -6.32 -10.62 -8.99
C LYS A 343 -6.58 -11.79 -8.04
N LYS A 344 -5.55 -12.61 -7.79
CA LYS A 344 -5.70 -13.73 -6.87
C LYS A 344 -6.02 -13.29 -5.44
N ALA A 345 -5.39 -12.22 -4.94
CA ALA A 345 -5.68 -11.69 -3.61
C ALA A 345 -7.13 -11.14 -3.52
N VAL A 346 -7.60 -10.46 -4.54
CA VAL A 346 -8.96 -9.91 -4.64
C VAL A 346 -10.00 -11.03 -4.67
N ASP A 347 -9.75 -12.10 -5.43
CA ASP A 347 -10.61 -13.30 -5.45
C ASP A 347 -10.72 -13.94 -4.05
N LEU A 348 -9.59 -14.09 -3.35
CA LEU A 348 -9.56 -14.67 -1.99
C LEU A 348 -10.32 -13.83 -0.96
N LEU A 349 -10.39 -12.52 -1.19
CA LEU A 349 -11.12 -11.58 -0.35
C LEU A 349 -12.61 -11.46 -0.71
N GLY A 350 -13.08 -12.21 -1.72
CA GLY A 350 -14.46 -12.12 -2.21
C GLY A 350 -14.80 -10.73 -2.72
N MET A 351 -13.87 -10.11 -3.45
CA MET A 351 -14.03 -8.84 -4.13
C MET A 351 -14.00 -9.05 -5.64
N GLU A 352 -14.53 -8.09 -6.41
CA GLU A 352 -14.42 -8.07 -7.86
C GLU A 352 -13.23 -7.19 -8.29
N LEU A 353 -12.33 -7.74 -9.12
CA LEU A 353 -11.29 -6.94 -9.78
C LEU A 353 -11.83 -6.37 -11.09
N VAL A 354 -11.86 -5.05 -11.18
CA VAL A 354 -12.20 -4.29 -12.39
C VAL A 354 -10.91 -3.80 -13.03
N PHE A 355 -10.60 -4.25 -14.25
CA PHE A 355 -9.36 -3.90 -14.94
C PHE A 355 -9.60 -3.87 -16.46
N PRO A 356 -8.83 -3.09 -17.23
CA PRO A 356 -8.90 -3.14 -18.69
C PRO A 356 -8.58 -4.56 -19.18
N GLU A 357 -9.45 -5.14 -20.02
CA GLU A 357 -9.13 -6.40 -20.71
C GLU A 357 -8.08 -6.10 -21.80
N GLU A 358 -7.00 -6.88 -21.86
CA GLU A 358 -6.01 -6.77 -22.94
C GLU A 358 -6.71 -6.91 -24.30
N SER A 359 -6.50 -5.92 -25.18
CA SER A 359 -7.14 -5.85 -26.51
C SER A 359 -6.50 -6.74 -27.59
#